data_AF-A0A2P8LI74-F1
#
_entry.id   AF-A0A2P8LI74-F1
#
_cell.length_a   1.000
_cell.length_b   1.000
_cell.length_c   1.000
_cell.angle_alpha   90.00
_cell.angle_beta   90.00
_cell.angle_gamma   90.00
#
_symmetry.space_group_name_H-M   'P 1'
#
loop_
_entity.id
_entity.type
_entity.pdbx_description
1 polymer ?
#
loop_
_entity_poly.entity_id
_entity_poly.type
_entity_poly.pdbx_seq_one_letter_code
_entity_poly.pdbx_strand_id
1 'polypeptide(L)' 'MAQLMSNEAMQRRDELLQVAAIRIAPLLDAQDLGKATDDEVARLQAWKLYRIELNRIDKQEGFPALINWPVAPI' A
#
# COMPACT_ATOMS: atom_id res chain seq x y z
N MET A 1 9.94 -23.67 7.04
CA MET A 1 10.57 -22.57 6.27
C MET A 1 9.55 -21.78 5.46
N ALA A 2 8.81 -22.35 4.51
CA ALA A 2 7.83 -21.62 3.69
C ALA A 2 6.76 -20.86 4.50
N GLN A 3 6.19 -21.47 5.55
CA GLN A 3 5.20 -20.82 6.40
C GLN A 3 5.75 -19.61 7.17
N LEU A 4 7.00 -19.70 7.64
CA LEU A 4 7.65 -18.60 8.36
C LEU A 4 7.86 -17.40 7.42
N MET A 5 8.39 -17.66 6.21
CA MET A 5 8.56 -16.62 5.18
C MET A 5 7.23 -15.98 4.79
N SER A 6 6.15 -16.77 4.66
CA SER A 6 4.81 -16.24 4.41
C SER A 6 4.33 -15.33 5.54
N ASN A 7 4.56 -15.71 6.80
CA ASN A 7 4.15 -14.92 7.95
C ASN A 7 4.92 -13.59 8.01
N GLU A 8 6.24 -13.62 7.82
CA GLU A 8 7.10 -12.42 7.79
C GLU A 8 6.70 -11.47 6.66
N ALA A 9 6.43 -12.00 5.46
CA ALA A 9 5.94 -11.22 4.34
C ALA A 9 4.58 -10.56 4.64
N MET A 10 3.65 -11.28 5.24
CA MET A 10 2.34 -10.74 5.59
C MET A 10 2.42 -9.68 6.70
N GLN A 11 3.34 -9.85 7.65
CA GLN A 11 3.58 -8.86 8.70
C GLN A 11 4.16 -7.57 8.11
N ARG A 12 5.18 -7.67 7.24
CA ARG A 12 5.73 -6.52 6.52
C ARG A 12 4.69 -5.82 5.64
N ARG A 13 3.80 -6.57 4.97
CA ARG A 13 2.68 -6.00 4.21
C ARG A 13 1.80 -5.14 5.09
N ASP A 14 1.45 -5.65 6.27
CA ASP A 14 0.54 -4.96 7.19
C ASP A 14 1.17 -3.68 7.75
N GLU A 15 2.48 -3.68 8.05
CA GLU A 15 3.23 -2.48 8.40
C GLU A 15 3.19 -1.42 7.28
N LEU A 16 3.40 -1.82 6.03
CA LEU A 16 3.33 -0.92 4.88
C LEU A 16 1.91 -0.40 4.62
N LEU A 17 0.88 -1.23 4.85
CA LEU A 17 -0.52 -0.82 4.77
C LEU A 17 -0.88 0.21 5.85
N GLN A 18 -0.31 0.10 7.06
CA GLN A 18 -0.48 1.10 8.12
C GLN A 18 0.13 2.45 7.72
N VAL A 19 1.36 2.45 7.17
CA VAL A 19 2.00 3.67 6.65
C VAL A 19 1.14 4.31 5.56
N ALA A 20 0.65 3.52 4.61
CA ALA A 20 -0.22 4.02 3.55
C ALA A 20 -1.54 4.58 4.10
N ALA A 21 -2.13 3.98 5.14
CA ALA A 21 -3.33 4.49 5.79
C ALA A 21 -3.11 5.89 6.40
N ILE A 22 -1.97 6.10 7.07
CA ILE A 22 -1.59 7.41 7.64
C ILE A 22 -1.44 8.47 6.55
N ARG A 23 -0.85 8.11 5.40
CA ARG A 23 -0.67 9.05 4.27
C ARG A 23 -1.98 9.36 3.55
N ILE A 24 -2.89 8.40 3.45
CA ILE A 24 -4.17 8.54 2.76
C ILE A 24 -5.17 9.38 3.56
N ALA A 25 -5.19 9.27 4.89
CA ALA A 25 -6.17 9.94 5.74
C ALA A 25 -6.33 11.45 5.44
N PRO A 26 -5.26 12.29 5.50
CA PRO A 26 -5.40 13.72 5.21
C PRO A 26 -5.80 14.03 3.76
N LEU A 27 -5.42 13.16 2.81
CA LEU A 27 -5.79 13.33 1.39
C LEU A 27 -7.27 13.02 1.16
N LEU A 28 -7.82 12.04 1.88
CA LEU A 28 -9.26 11.77 1.90
C LEU A 28 -10.01 12.94 2.55
N ASP A 29 -9.54 13.45 3.69
CA ASP A 29 -10.17 14.61 4.34
C ASP A 29 -10.23 15.82 3.39
N ALA A 30 -9.13 16.09 2.66
CA ALA A 30 -9.11 17.16 1.66
C ALA A 30 -10.07 16.88 0.49
N GLN A 31 -10.14 15.64 0.00
CA GLN A 31 -11.08 15.24 -1.06
C GLN A 31 -12.54 15.37 -0.60
N ASP A 32 -12.87 14.88 0.59
CA ASP A 32 -14.22 14.85 1.14
C ASP A 32 -14.74 16.27 1.45
N LEU A 33 -13.85 17.18 1.85
CA LEU A 33 -14.18 18.59 2.06
C LEU A 33 -14.14 19.44 0.77
N GLY A 34 -13.85 18.83 -0.39
CA GLY A 34 -13.72 19.54 -1.67
C GLY A 34 -12.56 20.54 -1.70
N LYS A 35 -11.51 20.29 -0.92
CA LYS A 35 -10.32 21.14 -0.76
C LYS A 35 -9.04 20.55 -1.37
N ALA A 36 -9.10 19.32 -1.86
CA ALA A 36 -7.95 18.67 -2.49
C ALA A 36 -7.49 19.45 -3.72
N THR A 37 -6.19 19.73 -3.77
CA THR A 37 -5.47 20.17 -4.97
C THR A 37 -5.32 19.02 -5.96
N ASP A 38 -5.06 19.33 -7.23
CA ASP A 38 -4.82 18.30 -8.26
C ASP A 38 -3.65 17.37 -7.88
N ASP A 39 -2.60 17.92 -7.27
CA ASP A 39 -1.47 17.14 -6.76
C ASP A 39 -1.88 16.20 -5.61
N GLU A 40 -2.77 16.62 -4.71
CA GLU A 40 -3.31 15.77 -3.65
C GLU A 40 -4.18 14.66 -4.19
N VAL A 41 -4.97 14.94 -5.23
CA VAL A 41 -5.77 13.92 -5.93
C VAL A 41 -4.85 12.88 -6.59
N ALA A 42 -3.80 13.33 -7.27
CA ALA A 42 -2.82 12.43 -7.89
C ALA A 42 -2.10 11.57 -6.83
N ARG A 43 -1.64 12.18 -5.73
CA ARG A 43 -1.04 11.44 -4.61
C ARG A 43 -2.02 10.44 -4.01
N LEU A 44 -3.27 10.82 -3.81
CA LEU A 44 -4.30 9.93 -3.26
C LEU A 44 -4.52 8.70 -4.15
N GLN A 45 -4.55 8.90 -5.48
CA GLN A 45 -4.65 7.81 -6.44
C GLN A 45 -3.43 6.88 -6.37
N ALA A 46 -2.21 7.42 -6.34
CA ALA A 46 -0.98 6.64 -6.22
C ALA A 46 -0.94 5.82 -4.93
N TRP A 47 -1.31 6.41 -3.79
CA TRP A 47 -1.38 5.69 -2.51
C TRP A 47 -2.47 4.61 -2.47
N LYS A 48 -3.63 4.86 -3.11
CA LYS A 48 -4.69 3.85 -3.25
C LYS A 48 -4.22 2.67 -4.11
N LEU A 49 -3.52 2.92 -5.23
CA LEU A 49 -2.93 1.87 -6.07
C LEU A 49 -1.90 1.05 -5.30
N TYR A 50 -0.98 1.72 -4.59
CA TYR A 50 0.02 1.09 -3.74
C TYR A 50 -0.60 0.12 -2.71
N ARG A 51 -1.68 0.53 -2.01
CA ARG A 51 -2.40 -0.35 -1.09
C ARG A 51 -3.03 -1.57 -1.78
N ILE A 52 -3.55 -1.40 -3.00
CA ILE A 52 -4.12 -2.50 -3.77
C ILE A 52 -3.04 -3.51 -4.12
N GLU A 53 -1.86 -3.05 -4.54
CA GLU A 53 -0.72 -3.91 -4.87
C GLU A 53 -0.19 -4.65 -3.64
N LEU A 54 -0.04 -3.95 -2.51
CA LEU A 54 0.32 -4.56 -1.23
C LEU A 54 -0.67 -5.67 -0.82
N ASN A 55 -1.97 -5.43 -0.98
CA ASN A 55 -3.01 -6.42 -0.65
C ASN A 55 -3.00 -7.66 -1.57
N ARG A 56 -2.17 -7.69 -2.62
CA ARG A 56 -2.09 -8.78 -3.59
C ARG A 56 -0.72 -9.45 -3.61
N ILE A 57 0.18 -9.14 -2.68
CA ILE A 57 1.52 -9.75 -2.67
C ILE A 57 1.49 -11.28 -2.53
N ASP A 58 0.47 -11.80 -1.84
CA ASP A 58 0.22 -13.23 -1.63
C ASP A 58 -0.25 -13.94 -2.90
N LYS A 59 -0.67 -13.16 -3.91
CA LYS A 59 -1.10 -13.65 -5.23
C LYS A 59 -0.01 -13.56 -6.28
N GLN A 60 1.19 -13.09 -5.92
CA GLN A 60 2.32 -13.05 -6.85
C GLN A 60 2.85 -14.45 -7.13
N GLU A 61 3.28 -14.68 -8.36
CA GLU A 61 4.04 -15.86 -8.70
C GLU A 61 5.35 -15.88 -7.89
N GLY A 62 5.65 -17.01 -7.25
CA GLY A 62 6.85 -17.18 -6.42
C GLY A 62 6.68 -16.81 -4.95
N PHE A 63 5.51 -16.31 -4.52
CA PHE A 63 5.23 -16.10 -3.09
C PHE A 63 5.33 -17.44 -2.31
N PRO A 64 5.93 -17.46 -1.11
CA PRO A 64 6.56 -16.35 -0.38
C PRO A 64 8.07 -16.19 -0.65
N ALA A 65 8.67 -16.99 -1.54
CA ALA A 65 10.11 -17.02 -1.78
C ALA A 65 10.63 -15.83 -2.60
N LEU A 66 9.81 -15.31 -3.51
CA LEU A 66 10.09 -14.13 -4.33
C LEU A 66 8.89 -13.19 -4.25
N ILE A 67 9.14 -11.94 -3.83
CA ILE A 67 8.10 -10.91 -3.69
C ILE A 67 8.61 -9.63 -4.32
N ASN A 68 7.88 -9.15 -5.33
CA ASN A 68 8.06 -7.84 -5.92
C ASN A 68 7.26 -6.83 -5.09
N TRP A 69 7.94 -6.16 -4.17
CA TRP A 69 7.32 -5.13 -3.34
C TRP A 69 7.00 -3.89 -4.17
N PRO A 70 5.76 -3.37 -4.12
CA PRO A 70 5.43 -2.13 -4.80
C PRO A 70 6.25 -0.97 -4.21
N VAL A 71 6.52 0.05 -5.01
CA VAL A 71 7.28 1.22 -4.59
C VAL A 71 6.31 2.22 -3.96
N ALA A 72 6.64 2.71 -2.77
CA ALA A 72 5.82 3.71 -2.10
C ALA A 72 5.81 5.03 -2.91
N PRO A 73 4.64 5.68 -3.08
CA PRO A 73 4.57 7.01 -3.69
C PRO A 73 5.30 8.08 -2.87
N ILE A 74 5.70 9.17 -3.54
CA ILE A 74 6.32 10.37 -2.94
C ILE A 74 5.25 11.43 -2.66
#